data_AF-A0A679FB70-F1
#
_entry.id   AF-A0A679FB70-F1
#
_cell.length_a   1.000
_cell.length_b   1.000
_cell.length_c   1.000
_cell.angle_alpha   90.00
_cell.angle_beta   90.00
_cell.angle_gamma   90.00
#
_symmetry.space_group_name_H-M   'P 1'
#
loop_
_entity.id
_entity.type
_entity.pdbx_description
1 polymer ?
#
loop_
_entity_poly.entity_id
_entity_poly.type
_entity_poly.pdbx_seq_one_letter_code
_entity_poly.pdbx_strand_id
1 'polypeptide(L)'
;MQCALDLASIPPMAARARELPLPDDVLEVIRIAAGCEETLDEAARRSGKDKSYVKAAAEFYVQQILFFPAADSHRILGVRPGASRADMRKHMRWLMIWLHPDHAHAEWKTVFARRVLAAWRDAQESPDQRKTQDSARRAVTPMRHIPWVPRPIERRPPRLLMPSLFLIAVAIIVIAILVPSSFVEAETSWLATLLLRAVEAPKSGAGS
;
A
#
# COMPACT_ATOMS: atom_id res chain seq x y z
N MET A 1 -18.58 -5.35 1.29
CA MET A 1 -17.92 -5.97 0.12
C MET A 1 -18.04 -5.15 -1.15
N GLN A 2 -19.23 -4.71 -1.59
CA GLN A 2 -19.38 -4.02 -2.88
C GLN A 2 -18.45 -2.80 -3.03
N CYS A 3 -18.37 -1.95 -1.99
CA CYS A 3 -17.45 -0.80 -2.00
C CYS A 3 -15.98 -1.17 -2.20
N ALA A 4 -15.54 -2.37 -1.76
CA ALA A 4 -14.17 -2.83 -1.96
C ALA A 4 -13.93 -3.24 -3.42
N LEU A 5 -14.90 -3.90 -4.06
CA LEU A 5 -14.84 -4.28 -5.47
C LEU A 5 -14.87 -3.04 -6.38
N ASP A 6 -15.74 -2.08 -6.09
CA ASP A 6 -15.83 -0.82 -6.84
C ASP A 6 -14.53 -0.02 -6.71
N LEU A 7 -13.99 0.07 -5.49
CA LEU A 7 -12.73 0.77 -5.24
C LEU A 7 -11.54 0.12 -5.95
N ALA A 8 -11.50 -1.22 -6.00
CA ALA A 8 -10.47 -1.96 -6.74
C ALA A 8 -10.59 -1.74 -8.26
N SER A 9 -11.81 -1.54 -8.76
CA SER A 9 -12.06 -1.27 -10.19
C SER A 9 -11.76 0.19 -10.57
N ILE A 10 -11.90 1.13 -9.62
CA ILE A 10 -11.68 2.57 -9.84
C ILE A 10 -10.82 3.15 -8.69
N PRO A 11 -9.49 2.91 -8.68
CA PRO A 11 -8.61 3.37 -7.60
C PRO A 11 -8.64 4.88 -7.29
N PRO A 12 -8.80 5.79 -8.28
CA PRO A 12 -8.92 7.23 -8.00
C PRO A 12 -10.09 7.62 -7.08
N MET A 13 -11.11 6.76 -6.93
CA MET A 13 -12.23 7.01 -6.01
C MET A 13 -11.83 6.94 -4.53
N ALA A 14 -10.64 6.43 -4.19
CA ALA A 14 -10.19 6.29 -2.80
C ALA A 14 -10.26 7.60 -2.01
N ALA A 15 -9.88 8.73 -2.62
CA ALA A 15 -9.91 10.03 -1.96
C ALA A 15 -11.33 10.39 -1.48
N ARG A 16 -12.31 10.27 -2.38
CA ARG A 16 -13.73 10.53 -2.07
C ARG A 16 -14.30 9.51 -1.08
N ALA A 17 -13.93 8.23 -1.22
CA ALA A 17 -14.41 7.17 -0.34
C ALA A 17 -13.95 7.33 1.12
N ARG A 18 -12.80 7.97 1.37
CA ARG A 18 -12.30 8.27 2.73
C ARG A 18 -13.18 9.26 3.49
N GLU A 19 -13.84 10.16 2.78
CA GLU A 19 -14.73 11.17 3.36
C GLU A 19 -16.12 10.60 3.70
N LEU A 20 -16.50 9.49 3.06
CA LEU A 20 -17.80 8.86 3.29
C LEU A 20 -17.81 8.05 4.60
N PRO A 21 -18.98 7.90 5.24
CA PRO A 21 -19.15 6.98 6.36
C PRO A 21 -18.74 5.55 5.98
N LEU A 22 -18.24 4.79 6.97
CA LEU A 22 -17.96 3.37 6.76
C LEU A 22 -19.27 2.60 6.48
N PRO A 23 -19.27 1.71 5.47
CA PRO A 23 -20.39 0.82 5.23
C PRO A 23 -20.58 -0.16 6.40
N ASP A 24 -21.79 -0.70 6.55
CA ASP A 24 -22.11 -1.65 7.63
C ASP A 24 -21.32 -2.97 7.54
N ASP A 25 -20.89 -3.32 6.32
CA ASP A 25 -20.24 -4.59 6.01
C ASP A 25 -18.71 -4.55 6.08
N VAL A 26 -18.12 -3.51 6.70
CA VAL A 26 -16.65 -3.40 6.83
C VAL A 26 -16.05 -4.58 7.57
N LEU A 27 -16.75 -5.14 8.55
CA LEU A 27 -16.27 -6.35 9.24
C LEU A 27 -16.11 -7.54 8.29
N GLU A 28 -17.02 -7.68 7.33
CA GLU A 28 -16.93 -8.71 6.29
C GLU A 28 -15.66 -8.52 5.47
N VAL A 29 -15.38 -7.29 5.05
CA VAL A 29 -14.17 -6.94 4.29
C VAL A 29 -12.90 -7.26 5.09
N ILE A 30 -12.86 -6.92 6.38
CA ILE A 30 -11.72 -7.23 7.26
C ILE A 30 -11.54 -8.74 7.41
N ARG A 31 -12.62 -9.51 7.59
CA ARG A 31 -12.56 -10.98 7.68
C ARG A 31 -12.00 -11.61 6.40
N ILE A 32 -12.40 -11.10 5.24
CA ILE A 32 -11.91 -11.56 3.93
C ILE A 32 -10.42 -11.26 3.80
N ALA A 33 -9.99 -10.03 4.11
CA ALA A 33 -8.57 -9.66 4.10
C ALA A 33 -7.75 -10.58 5.03
N ALA A 34 -8.29 -10.88 6.21
CA ALA A 34 -7.69 -11.79 7.19
C ALA A 34 -7.68 -13.27 6.77
N GLY A 35 -8.26 -13.63 5.63
CA GLY A 35 -8.27 -15.02 5.12
C GLY A 35 -9.35 -15.91 5.74
N CYS A 36 -10.48 -15.34 6.17
CA CYS A 36 -11.62 -16.15 6.61
C CYS A 36 -12.31 -16.84 5.40
N GLU A 37 -11.98 -18.11 5.17
CA GLU A 37 -12.48 -18.90 4.03
C GLU A 37 -14.01 -18.87 3.88
N GLU A 38 -14.76 -19.11 4.96
CA GLU A 38 -16.22 -19.07 4.94
C GLU A 38 -16.77 -17.73 4.38
N THR A 39 -16.19 -16.61 4.81
CA THR A 39 -16.65 -15.27 4.38
C THR A 39 -16.19 -14.96 2.96
N LEU A 40 -14.99 -15.41 2.59
CA LEU A 40 -14.45 -15.27 1.25
C LEU A 40 -15.28 -16.04 0.22
N ASP A 41 -15.67 -17.27 0.55
CA ASP A 41 -16.46 -18.14 -0.32
C ASP A 41 -17.84 -17.56 -0.59
N GLU A 42 -18.49 -17.05 0.46
CA GLU A 42 -19.78 -16.38 0.32
C GLU A 42 -19.69 -15.10 -0.52
N ALA A 43 -18.66 -14.27 -0.29
CA ALA A 43 -18.45 -13.04 -1.05
C ALA A 43 -18.13 -13.32 -2.53
N ALA A 44 -17.30 -14.33 -2.82
CA ALA A 44 -16.99 -14.76 -4.19
C ALA A 44 -18.25 -15.25 -4.92
N ARG A 45 -19.06 -16.08 -4.25
CA ARG A 45 -20.33 -16.59 -4.80
C ARG A 45 -21.32 -15.47 -5.11
N ARG A 46 -21.51 -14.53 -4.17
CA ARG A 46 -22.45 -13.40 -4.31
C ARG A 46 -22.01 -12.39 -5.38
N SER A 47 -20.71 -12.18 -5.54
CA SER A 47 -20.16 -11.22 -6.53
C SER A 47 -19.88 -11.83 -7.90
N GLY A 48 -19.84 -13.16 -8.01
CA GLY A 48 -19.42 -13.87 -9.23
C GLY A 48 -17.95 -13.63 -9.60
N LYS A 49 -17.12 -13.18 -8.64
CA LYS A 49 -15.69 -12.90 -8.83
C LYS A 49 -14.84 -14.02 -8.26
N ASP A 50 -13.62 -14.14 -8.78
CA ASP A 50 -12.63 -15.09 -8.26
C ASP A 50 -12.22 -14.76 -6.81
N LYS A 51 -11.97 -15.79 -6.00
CA LYS A 51 -11.60 -15.64 -4.58
C LYS A 51 -10.33 -14.81 -4.41
N SER A 52 -9.32 -14.98 -5.26
CA SER A 52 -8.08 -14.21 -5.17
C SER A 52 -8.33 -12.71 -5.42
N TYR A 53 -9.19 -12.38 -6.38
CA TYR A 53 -9.60 -11.01 -6.68
C TYR A 53 -10.38 -10.39 -5.51
N VAL A 54 -11.35 -11.12 -4.95
CA VAL A 54 -12.13 -10.67 -3.79
C VAL A 54 -11.23 -10.39 -2.60
N LYS A 55 -10.27 -11.27 -2.32
CA LYS A 55 -9.29 -11.09 -1.26
C LYS A 55 -8.40 -9.86 -1.51
N ALA A 56 -7.84 -9.72 -2.70
CA ALA A 56 -7.01 -8.57 -3.06
C ALA A 56 -7.77 -7.23 -2.96
N ALA A 57 -9.04 -7.20 -3.40
CA ALA A 57 -9.90 -6.03 -3.27
C ALA A 57 -10.17 -5.67 -1.81
N ALA A 58 -10.38 -6.67 -0.95
CA ALA A 58 -10.57 -6.46 0.48
C ALA A 58 -9.31 -5.92 1.17
N GLU A 59 -8.14 -6.48 0.86
CA GLU A 59 -6.84 -5.99 1.36
C GLU A 59 -6.59 -4.54 0.92
N PHE A 60 -6.83 -4.24 -0.35
CA PHE A 60 -6.70 -2.90 -0.90
C PHE A 60 -7.64 -1.91 -0.21
N TYR A 61 -8.91 -2.27 -0.02
CA TYR A 61 -9.87 -1.44 0.70
C TYR A 61 -9.39 -1.13 2.11
N VAL A 62 -8.97 -2.15 2.86
CA VAL A 62 -8.49 -1.99 4.23
C VAL A 62 -7.31 -1.01 4.28
N GLN A 63 -6.33 -1.16 3.38
CA GLN A 63 -5.18 -0.26 3.28
C GLN A 63 -5.58 1.18 2.94
N GLN A 64 -6.42 1.37 1.92
CA GLN A 64 -6.73 2.69 1.39
C GLN A 64 -7.75 3.47 2.22
N ILE A 65 -8.69 2.78 2.86
CA ILE A 65 -9.84 3.40 3.54
C ILE A 65 -9.67 3.40 5.06
N LEU A 66 -9.04 2.38 5.66
CA LEU A 66 -8.85 2.35 7.12
C LEU A 66 -7.51 2.95 7.54
N PHE A 67 -6.47 2.83 6.71
CA PHE A 67 -5.10 3.19 7.08
C PHE A 67 -4.54 4.43 6.37
N PHE A 68 -5.38 5.31 5.82
CA PHE A 68 -4.89 6.59 5.32
C PHE A 68 -4.30 7.46 6.46
N PRO A 69 -3.38 8.40 6.18
CA PRO A 69 -2.63 9.10 7.23
C PRO A 69 -3.50 9.86 8.26
N ALA A 70 -4.60 10.47 7.82
CA ALA A 70 -5.50 11.25 8.66
C ALA A 70 -6.69 10.44 9.24
N ALA A 71 -6.67 9.11 9.16
CA ALA A 71 -7.73 8.27 9.68
C ALA A 71 -7.81 8.36 11.22
N ASP A 72 -8.99 8.66 11.74
CA ASP A 72 -9.25 8.65 13.18
C ASP A 72 -9.27 7.22 13.75
N SER A 73 -9.32 7.09 15.09
CA SER A 73 -9.27 5.80 15.78
C SER A 73 -10.43 4.87 15.41
N HIS A 74 -11.65 5.38 15.20
CA HIS A 74 -12.79 4.55 14.80
C HIS A 74 -12.63 4.07 13.35
N ARG A 75 -12.15 4.97 12.47
CA ARG A 75 -11.83 4.63 11.09
C ARG A 75 -10.75 3.57 10.98
N ILE A 76 -9.65 3.70 11.74
CA ILE A 76 -8.57 2.70 11.80
C ILE A 76 -9.09 1.35 12.28
N LEU A 77 -10.01 1.32 13.25
CA LEU A 77 -10.64 0.10 13.74
C LEU A 77 -11.72 -0.44 12.79
N GLY A 78 -12.07 0.27 11.72
CA GLY A 78 -13.12 -0.12 10.80
C GLY A 78 -14.51 -0.13 11.44
N VAL A 79 -14.77 0.73 12.42
CA VAL A 79 -16.06 0.85 13.11
C VAL A 79 -16.66 2.25 12.97
N ARG A 80 -17.97 2.37 13.16
CA ARG A 80 -18.63 3.68 13.26
C ARG A 80 -18.33 4.35 14.60
N PRO A 81 -18.35 5.70 14.66
CA PRO A 81 -18.36 6.41 15.94
C PRO A 81 -19.51 5.90 16.83
N GLY A 82 -19.22 5.62 18.11
CA GLY A 82 -20.20 5.09 19.05
C GLY A 82 -20.42 3.57 19.01
N ALA A 83 -19.64 2.82 18.20
CA ALA A 83 -19.67 1.36 18.22
C ALA A 83 -19.37 0.80 19.62
N SER A 84 -20.00 -0.34 19.95
CA SER A 84 -19.80 -0.98 21.25
C SER A 84 -18.36 -1.45 21.43
N ARG A 85 -17.91 -1.56 22.68
CA ARG A 85 -16.57 -2.10 22.98
C ARG A 85 -16.40 -3.54 22.48
N ALA A 86 -17.47 -4.32 22.47
CA ALA A 86 -17.47 -5.68 21.94
C ALA A 86 -17.22 -5.69 20.42
N ASP A 87 -17.89 -4.80 19.68
CA ASP A 87 -17.71 -4.69 18.23
C ASP A 87 -16.32 -4.19 17.87
N MET A 88 -15.85 -3.13 18.54
CA MET A 88 -14.48 -2.64 18.35
C MET A 88 -13.43 -3.72 18.62
N ARG A 89 -13.61 -4.55 19.67
CA ARG A 89 -12.71 -5.66 19.98
C ARG A 89 -12.75 -6.74 18.89
N LYS A 90 -13.93 -7.04 18.35
CA LYS A 90 -14.13 -8.02 17.27
C LYS A 90 -13.39 -7.58 16.01
N HIS A 91 -13.52 -6.32 15.61
CA HIS A 91 -12.81 -5.76 14.45
C HIS A 91 -11.30 -5.75 14.67
N MET A 92 -10.84 -5.28 15.84
CA MET A 92 -9.42 -5.27 16.20
C MET A 92 -8.81 -6.66 16.10
N ARG A 93 -9.49 -7.69 16.60
CA ARG A 93 -9.02 -9.09 16.53
C ARG A 93 -8.75 -9.51 15.08
N TRP A 94 -9.68 -9.27 14.17
CA TRP A 94 -9.52 -9.65 12.77
C TRP A 94 -8.44 -8.84 12.05
N LEU A 95 -8.32 -7.54 12.33
CA LEU A 95 -7.22 -6.72 11.82
C LEU A 95 -5.85 -7.25 12.30
N MET A 96 -5.76 -7.69 13.57
CA MET A 96 -4.51 -8.25 14.10
C MET A 96 -4.17 -9.62 13.50
N ILE A 97 -5.18 -10.44 13.15
CA ILE A 97 -4.97 -11.69 12.40
C ILE A 97 -4.38 -11.38 11.03
N TRP A 98 -4.96 -10.41 10.30
CA TRP A 98 -4.47 -10.01 8.99
C TRP A 98 -3.04 -9.42 9.01
N LEU A 99 -2.74 -8.60 10.03
CA LEU A 99 -1.47 -7.91 10.18
C LEU A 99 -0.37 -8.75 10.84
N HIS A 100 -0.62 -10.04 11.10
CA HIS A 100 0.37 -10.90 11.73
C HIS A 100 1.63 -11.07 10.84
N PRO A 101 2.85 -10.96 11.40
CA PRO A 101 4.10 -10.96 10.65
C PRO A 101 4.47 -12.33 10.05
N ASP A 102 3.85 -13.41 10.50
CA ASP A 102 4.08 -14.76 9.95
C ASP A 102 3.71 -14.86 8.47
N HIS A 103 2.84 -13.98 7.99
CA HIS A 103 2.50 -13.86 6.58
C HIS A 103 3.49 -12.93 5.86
N ALA A 104 4.72 -13.41 5.63
CA ALA A 104 5.85 -12.71 5.00
C ALA A 104 6.24 -11.39 5.71
N HIS A 105 7.53 -11.23 6.03
CA HIS A 105 8.09 -10.12 6.83
C HIS A 105 7.97 -8.73 6.17
N ALA A 106 6.76 -8.23 5.97
CA ALA A 106 6.51 -6.95 5.37
C ALA A 106 6.45 -5.88 6.46
N GLU A 107 7.45 -4.99 6.51
CA GLU A 107 7.59 -3.97 7.55
C GLU A 107 6.34 -3.08 7.70
N TRP A 108 5.59 -2.87 6.61
CA TRP A 108 4.35 -2.10 6.62
C TRP A 108 3.27 -2.70 7.54
N LYS A 109 3.21 -4.04 7.69
CA LYS A 109 2.25 -4.71 8.57
C LYS A 109 2.49 -4.35 10.03
N THR A 110 3.75 -4.26 10.44
CA THR A 110 4.16 -3.82 11.78
C THR A 110 3.70 -2.38 12.05
N VAL A 111 3.84 -1.49 11.07
CA VAL A 111 3.39 -0.09 11.19
C VAL A 111 1.87 -0.03 11.37
N PHE A 112 1.10 -0.72 10.54
CA PHE A 112 -0.36 -0.74 10.69
C PHE A 112 -0.82 -1.44 11.96
N ALA A 113 -0.18 -2.53 12.38
CA ALA A 113 -0.51 -3.21 13.63
C ALA A 113 -0.38 -2.25 14.82
N ARG A 114 0.72 -1.50 14.89
CA ARG A 114 0.92 -0.47 15.92
C ARG A 114 -0.17 0.59 15.90
N ARG A 115 -0.60 1.04 14.71
CA ARG A 115 -1.70 2.00 14.55
C ARG A 115 -3.05 1.44 15.03
N VAL A 116 -3.38 0.19 14.70
CA VAL A 116 -4.60 -0.48 15.20
C VAL A 116 -4.63 -0.53 16.72
N LEU A 117 -3.51 -0.88 17.34
CA LEU A 117 -3.41 -0.98 18.80
C LEU A 117 -3.48 0.38 19.49
N ALA A 118 -2.92 1.42 18.89
CA ALA A 118 -3.08 2.79 19.35
C ALA A 118 -4.55 3.23 19.27
N ALA A 119 -5.18 3.02 18.11
CA ALA A 119 -6.59 3.34 17.89
C ALA A 119 -7.52 2.61 18.87
N TRP A 120 -7.26 1.33 19.17
CA TRP A 120 -8.01 0.56 20.18
C TRP A 120 -7.92 1.18 21.57
N ARG A 121 -6.75 1.70 21.98
CA ARG A 121 -6.61 2.38 23.28
C ARG A 121 -7.35 3.71 23.27
N ASP A 122 -7.15 4.51 22.23
CA ASP A 122 -7.74 5.84 22.09
C ASP A 122 -9.28 5.78 22.08
N ALA A 123 -9.84 4.78 21.40
CA ALA A 123 -11.27 4.56 21.33
C ALA A 123 -11.89 4.12 22.67
N GLN A 124 -11.11 3.58 23.60
CA GLN A 124 -11.56 3.22 24.95
C GLN A 124 -11.51 4.37 25.94
N GLU A 125 -10.68 5.39 25.69
CA GLU A 125 -10.51 6.54 26.58
C GLU A 125 -11.67 7.55 26.41
N SER A 126 -12.28 7.96 27.53
CA SER A 126 -13.26 9.06 27.56
C SER A 126 -12.63 10.39 27.12
N PRO A 127 -13.41 11.35 26.57
CA PRO A 127 -12.88 12.62 26.05
C PRO A 127 -11.98 13.39 27.03
N ASP A 128 -12.29 13.36 28.33
CA ASP A 128 -11.48 14.02 29.38
C ASP A 128 -10.16 13.30 29.65
N GLN A 129 -10.15 11.96 29.59
CA GLN A 129 -8.93 11.16 29.79
C GLN A 129 -7.95 11.36 28.62
N ARG A 130 -8.45 11.59 27.40
CA ARG A 130 -7.64 11.85 26.20
C ARG A 130 -6.78 13.11 26.33
N LYS A 131 -7.27 14.20 26.94
CA LYS A 131 -6.51 15.47 27.09
C LYS A 131 -5.35 15.35 28.07
N THR A 132 -5.58 14.70 29.21
CA THR A 132 -4.54 14.42 30.22
C THR A 132 -3.51 13.44 29.68
N GLN A 133 -3.95 12.46 28.90
CA GLN A 133 -3.07 11.42 28.36
C GLN A 133 -2.31 11.85 27.11
N ASP A 134 -2.83 12.75 26.25
CA ASP A 134 -2.05 13.33 25.13
C ASP A 134 -0.86 14.15 25.64
N SER A 135 -1.07 14.86 26.76
CA SER A 135 -0.02 15.58 27.49
C SER A 135 1.03 14.61 28.06
N ALA A 136 0.60 13.45 28.59
CA ALA A 136 1.49 12.40 29.10
C ALA A 136 2.16 11.56 27.99
N ARG A 137 1.55 11.39 26.82
CA ARG A 137 2.10 10.65 25.67
C ARG A 137 3.25 11.39 25.01
N ARG A 138 3.24 12.73 25.03
CA ARG A 138 4.41 13.56 24.72
C ARG A 138 5.60 13.24 25.64
N ALA A 139 5.33 12.75 26.86
CA ALA A 139 6.31 12.21 27.79
C ALA A 139 6.34 10.66 27.73
N VAL A 140 6.71 10.11 26.58
CA VAL A 140 7.13 8.70 26.32
C VAL A 140 6.60 7.65 27.30
N THR A 141 5.43 7.06 27.00
CA THR A 141 5.03 5.78 27.61
C THR A 141 5.53 4.62 26.74
N PRO A 142 6.41 3.74 27.24
CA PRO A 142 6.75 2.51 26.52
C PRO A 142 5.51 1.61 26.46
N MET A 143 5.04 1.36 25.23
CA MET A 143 3.90 0.49 24.96
C MET A 143 4.16 -0.90 25.56
N ARG A 144 3.19 -1.48 26.28
CA ARG A 144 3.24 -2.89 26.73
C ARG A 144 3.58 -3.77 25.51
N HIS A 145 4.67 -4.50 25.61
CA HIS A 145 5.28 -5.27 24.54
C HIS A 145 4.31 -6.32 23.97
N ILE A 146 4.18 -6.36 22.65
CA ILE A 146 3.39 -7.37 21.95
C ILE A 146 4.38 -8.34 21.31
N PRO A 147 4.36 -9.64 21.68
CA PRO A 147 5.44 -10.58 21.40
C PRO A 147 5.91 -10.66 19.95
N TRP A 148 5.01 -10.48 18.98
CA TRP A 148 5.30 -10.61 17.55
C TRP A 148 5.53 -9.27 16.84
N VAL A 149 5.35 -8.12 17.50
CA VAL A 149 5.61 -6.82 16.88
C VAL A 149 7.07 -6.49 17.13
N PRO A 150 7.97 -6.59 16.12
CA PRO A 150 9.38 -6.32 16.33
C PRO A 150 9.56 -4.91 16.86
N ARG A 151 10.45 -4.76 17.85
CA ARG A 151 10.84 -3.44 18.34
C ARG A 151 11.45 -2.69 17.17
N PRO A 152 11.05 -1.43 16.92
CA PRO A 152 11.80 -0.61 15.98
C PRO A 152 13.23 -0.57 16.48
N ILE A 153 14.15 -1.22 15.76
CA ILE A 153 15.57 -1.00 15.95
C ILE A 153 15.72 0.47 15.57
N GLU A 154 15.93 1.34 16.56
CA GLU A 154 16.36 2.72 16.33
C GLU A 154 17.72 2.66 15.65
N ARG A 155 17.72 2.41 14.34
CA ARG A 155 18.86 2.70 13.49
C ARG A 155 18.92 4.22 13.49
N ARG A 156 19.72 4.80 14.39
CA ARG A 156 20.15 6.20 14.25
C ARG A 156 20.60 6.37 12.80
N PRO A 157 19.88 7.11 11.95
CA PRO A 157 20.37 7.32 10.61
C PRO A 157 21.69 8.12 10.76
N PRO A 158 22.81 7.70 10.14
CA PRO A 158 23.89 8.63 9.95
C PRO A 158 23.30 9.83 9.21
N ARG A 159 23.55 11.04 9.72
CA ARG A 159 23.09 12.29 9.10
C ARG A 159 23.73 12.41 7.72
N LEU A 160 23.10 11.85 6.70
CA LEU A 160 23.38 12.15 5.31
C LEU A 160 22.41 13.25 4.86
N LEU A 161 22.95 14.47 4.81
CA LEU A 161 22.45 15.50 3.91
C LEU A 161 22.41 14.92 2.49
N MET A 162 21.23 14.83 1.86
CA MET A 162 21.01 15.13 0.43
C MET A 162 19.56 14.79 -0.01
N PRO A 163 18.76 15.76 -0.49
CA PRO A 163 17.44 15.54 -1.10
C PRO A 163 17.44 15.59 -2.64
N SER A 164 18.46 15.05 -3.33
CA SER A 164 18.59 15.20 -4.80
C SER A 164 18.41 13.92 -5.64
N LEU A 165 18.33 12.72 -5.06
CA LEU A 165 18.20 11.49 -5.86
C LEU A 165 16.77 11.18 -6.37
N PHE A 166 15.74 11.70 -5.71
CA PHE A 166 14.35 11.45 -6.12
C PHE A 166 13.96 12.20 -7.41
N LEU A 167 14.59 13.36 -7.67
CA LEU A 167 14.36 14.12 -8.90
C LEU A 167 15.02 13.47 -10.12
N ILE A 168 16.15 12.77 -9.93
CA ILE A 168 16.86 12.08 -11.02
C ILE A 168 16.03 10.89 -11.52
N ALA A 169 15.40 10.13 -10.62
CA ALA A 169 14.57 8.98 -10.99
C ALA A 169 13.28 9.39 -11.74
N VAL A 170 12.65 10.50 -11.36
CA VAL A 170 11.46 11.03 -12.05
C VAL A 170 11.83 11.60 -13.43
N ALA A 171 12.98 12.27 -13.56
CA ALA A 171 13.44 12.80 -14.85
C ALA A 171 13.71 11.70 -15.89
N ILE A 172 14.29 10.57 -15.49
CA ILE A 172 14.57 9.44 -16.40
C ILE A 172 13.27 8.82 -16.94
N ILE A 173 12.24 8.68 -16.10
CA ILE A 173 10.93 8.14 -16.52
C ILE A 173 10.22 9.07 -17.51
N VAL A 174 10.30 10.39 -17.31
CA VAL A 174 9.70 11.37 -18.23
C VAL A 174 10.43 11.41 -19.58
N ILE A 175 11.76 11.30 -19.60
CA ILE A 175 12.54 11.26 -20.85
C ILE A 175 12.20 9.98 -21.65
N ALA A 176 12.03 8.83 -20.99
CA ALA A 176 11.68 7.58 -21.66
C ALA A 176 10.29 7.59 -22.32
N ILE A 177 9.35 8.40 -21.83
CA ILE A 177 7.99 8.52 -22.39
C ILE A 177 7.95 9.51 -23.57
N LEU A 178 8.89 10.46 -23.63
CA LEU A 178 8.90 11.51 -24.65
C LEU A 178 9.74 11.20 -25.90
N VAL A 179 10.56 10.14 -25.90
CA VAL A 179 11.30 9.74 -27.10
C VAL A 179 10.34 8.99 -28.04
N PRO A 180 9.98 9.57 -29.20
CA PRO A 180 9.13 8.89 -30.16
C PRO A 180 9.87 7.65 -30.68
N SER A 181 9.21 6.49 -30.69
CA SER A 181 9.75 5.23 -31.22
C SER A 181 10.13 5.31 -32.70
N SER A 182 9.77 6.38 -33.41
CA SER A 182 10.17 6.67 -34.78
C SER A 182 11.64 7.09 -34.95
N PHE A 183 12.41 7.23 -33.86
CA PHE A 183 13.85 7.58 -33.94
C PHE A 183 14.78 6.35 -34.00
N VAL A 184 14.28 5.13 -33.77
CA VAL A 184 15.10 3.90 -33.78
C VAL A 184 15.20 3.26 -35.19
N GLU A 185 14.34 3.63 -36.14
CA GLU A 185 14.33 3.04 -37.49
C GLU A 185 15.14 3.82 -38.55
N ALA A 186 15.67 5.00 -38.22
CA ALA A 186 16.45 5.81 -39.17
C ALA A 186 17.96 5.46 -39.20
N GLU A 187 18.50 4.80 -38.18
CA GLU A 187 19.95 4.53 -38.08
C GLU A 187 20.40 3.20 -38.70
N THR A 188 19.50 2.26 -39.00
CA THR A 188 19.91 0.94 -39.52
C THR A 188 20.06 0.90 -41.05
N SER A 189 19.50 1.88 -41.77
CA SER A 189 19.49 1.90 -43.25
C SER A 189 20.78 2.44 -43.89
N TRP A 190 21.48 3.38 -43.23
CA TRP A 190 22.74 3.92 -43.76
C TRP A 190 23.91 2.95 -43.59
N LEU A 191 23.91 2.16 -42.50
CA LEU A 191 24.94 1.14 -42.23
C LEU A 191 24.90 -0.01 -43.24
N ALA A 192 23.70 -0.46 -43.63
CA ALA A 192 23.54 -1.48 -44.67
C ALA A 192 24.05 -1.00 -46.03
N THR A 193 23.83 0.29 -46.35
CA THR A 193 24.26 0.88 -47.62
C THR A 193 25.78 1.10 -47.69
N LEU A 194 26.43 1.39 -46.56
CA LEU A 194 27.87 1.63 -46.48
C LEU A 194 28.69 0.32 -46.50
N LEU A 195 28.16 -0.76 -45.92
CA LEU A 195 28.80 -2.07 -45.93
C LEU A 195 28.73 -2.75 -47.31
N LEU A 196 27.64 -2.59 -48.06
CA LEU A 196 27.57 -3.08 -49.44
C LEU A 196 28.57 -2.35 -50.36
N ARG A 197 28.75 -1.04 -50.19
CA ARG A 197 29.66 -0.23 -51.01
C ARG A 197 31.15 -0.50 -50.72
N ALA A 198 31.48 -1.01 -49.54
CA ALA A 198 32.85 -1.36 -49.15
C ALA A 198 33.31 -2.73 -49.71
N VAL A 199 32.36 -3.63 -50.02
CA VAL A 199 32.65 -4.95 -50.62
C VAL A 199 32.90 -4.86 -52.13
N GLU A 200 32.39 -3.83 -52.80
CA GLU A 200 32.43 -3.69 -54.27
C GLU A 200 33.62 -2.87 -54.81
N ALA A 201 34.56 -2.44 -53.97
CA ALA A 201 35.73 -1.68 -54.44
C ALA A 201 36.82 -2.62 -55.03
N PRO A 202 37.10 -2.57 -56.35
CA PRO A 202 38.15 -3.39 -56.96
C PRO A 202 39.55 -2.88 -56.58
N LYS A 203 40.41 -3.79 -56.13
CA LYS A 203 41.86 -3.55 -55.93
C LYS A 203 42.51 -3.29 -57.29
N SER A 204 42.70 -2.02 -57.63
CA SER A 204 43.57 -1.59 -58.73
C SER A 204 44.82 -0.91 -58.14
N GLY A 205 45.99 -1.46 -58.47
CA GLY A 205 47.24 -0.71 -58.52
C GLY A 205 48.23 -0.89 -57.36
N ALA A 206 49.12 -1.88 -57.48
CA ALA A 206 50.52 -1.76 -57.06
C ALA A 206 51.37 -2.83 -57.78
N GLY A 207 52.31 -2.39 -58.63
CA GLY A 207 53.29 -3.28 -59.25
C GLY A 207 53.89 -2.73 -60.55
N SER A 208 54.79 -1.76 -60.45
CA SER A 208 55.95 -1.60 -61.35
C SER A 208 57.18 -1.47 -60.47
#